data_AF-A0A9D4YV14-F1
#
_entry.id   AF-A0A9D4YV14-F1
#
_cell.length_a   1.000
_cell.length_b   1.000
_cell.length_c   1.000
_cell.angle_alpha   90.00
_cell.angle_beta   90.00
_cell.angle_gamma   90.00
#
_symmetry.space_group_name_H-M   'P 1'
#
loop_
_entity.id
_entity.type
_entity.pdbx_description
1 polymer ?
#
loop_
_entity_poly.entity_id
_entity_poly.type
_entity_poly.pdbx_seq_one_letter_code
_entity_poly.pdbx_strand_id
1 'polypeptide(L)'
;MVCFVLLSNRSWVPPACLHNAYSEEAGSGGAPFGMRQQQQVAAVIGSANHKTGSKQLVCLGKAIQAAVQTNVTIKIISNTTASDAALVAAAGQATLGRPSFLVTYFHSSHECYGVAAESKETFKCRRPGFPCTAKGAPSLSLEGCYFSLPTAPVGVLHFVRDPWDVVTSAYWYHQQQPAPEAWIDVPFSKRAAAMLAEGVPEAALKALGLDTSSAESYGELLRTLPEDVGIQLEFWRSAPGLYAMARQAQFFERHPGGIQLEYEELQTGWDDAVTRIASRFYPRYVAQLVKQAKSCDTSNWSKEKLESSNHVTTGKHSGEDKLRLQAALAQDAEVQGHLCAVCAAMRYGCEAWCRDGERR
;
A
#
# COMPACT_ATOMS: atom_id res chain seq x y z
N MET A 1 4.16 -6.41 -24.73
CA MET A 1 5.51 -6.60 -24.16
C MET A 1 5.42 -6.27 -22.67
N VAL A 2 6.17 -6.93 -21.79
CA VAL A 2 6.14 -6.72 -20.32
C VAL A 2 7.53 -6.27 -19.89
N CYS A 3 7.62 -5.22 -19.06
CA CYS A 3 8.88 -4.74 -18.52
C CYS A 3 9.03 -5.28 -17.08
N PHE A 4 10.08 -6.08 -16.84
CA PHE A 4 10.36 -6.66 -15.53
C PHE A 4 11.36 -5.79 -14.78
N VAL A 5 11.13 -5.60 -13.47
CA VAL A 5 12.00 -4.76 -12.65
C VAL A 5 12.44 -5.44 -11.35
N LEU A 6 13.63 -6.04 -11.35
CA LEU A 6 14.21 -6.67 -10.17
C LEU A 6 14.58 -5.63 -9.11
N LEU A 7 14.09 -5.84 -7.88
CA LEU A 7 14.58 -5.17 -6.68
C LEU A 7 15.75 -5.98 -6.09
N SER A 8 16.89 -6.00 -6.77
CA SER A 8 18.13 -6.53 -6.19
C SER A 8 19.13 -5.41 -5.95
N ASN A 9 19.58 -5.27 -4.70
CA ASN A 9 20.51 -4.24 -4.21
C ASN A 9 19.99 -2.79 -4.23
N ARG A 10 20.46 -1.99 -3.26
CA ARG A 10 20.08 -0.58 -3.01
C ARG A 10 20.27 0.37 -4.19
N SER A 11 20.92 -0.09 -5.27
CA SER A 11 21.16 0.62 -6.53
C SER A 11 20.17 0.17 -7.62
N TRP A 12 18.92 0.58 -7.52
CA TRP A 12 17.97 0.48 -8.64
C TRP A 12 18.27 1.55 -9.70
N VAL A 13 18.29 1.13 -10.96
CA VAL A 13 18.27 1.97 -12.17
C VAL A 13 17.00 1.56 -12.94
N PRO A 14 16.13 2.51 -13.38
CA PRO A 14 14.95 2.15 -14.16
C PRO A 14 15.40 1.36 -15.40
N PRO A 15 14.79 0.20 -15.71
CA PRO A 15 15.16 -0.54 -16.90
C PRO A 15 14.91 0.30 -18.15
N ALA A 16 15.74 0.09 -19.18
CA ALA A 16 15.68 0.86 -20.42
C ALA A 16 14.27 0.87 -21.05
N CYS A 17 13.46 -0.17 -20.87
CA CYS A 17 12.07 -0.18 -21.33
C CYS A 17 11.20 0.90 -20.69
N LEU A 18 11.37 1.20 -19.39
CA LEU A 18 10.66 2.32 -18.75
C LEU A 18 11.24 3.65 -19.23
N HIS A 19 12.56 3.77 -19.40
CA HIS A 19 13.13 5.01 -19.95
C HIS A 19 12.68 5.28 -21.37
N ASN A 20 12.68 4.27 -22.25
CA ASN A 20 12.31 4.41 -23.66
C ASN A 20 10.81 4.69 -23.82
N ALA A 21 9.95 4.04 -23.03
CA ALA A 21 8.51 4.35 -23.03
C ALA A 21 8.23 5.82 -22.68
N TYR A 22 9.11 6.44 -21.88
CA TYR A 22 9.02 7.87 -21.57
C TYR A 22 9.77 8.71 -22.64
N SER A 23 10.89 8.24 -23.18
CA SER A 23 11.75 9.02 -24.08
C SER A 23 11.27 9.09 -25.54
N GLU A 24 10.63 8.04 -26.06
CA GLU A 24 10.25 7.93 -27.48
C GLU A 24 9.15 8.91 -27.91
N GLU A 25 8.31 9.39 -26.99
CA GLU A 25 7.30 10.43 -27.31
C GLU A 25 7.91 11.84 -27.49
N ALA A 26 9.17 12.05 -27.09
CA ALA A 26 9.82 13.36 -27.18
C ALA A 26 10.47 13.65 -28.56
N GLY A 27 10.49 12.69 -29.49
CA GLY A 27 11.26 12.79 -30.73
C GLY A 27 10.44 12.50 -31.99
N SER A 28 9.95 13.55 -32.66
CA SER A 28 9.87 13.60 -34.14
C SER A 28 9.35 14.93 -34.72
N GLY A 29 9.10 15.97 -33.92
CA GLY A 29 8.73 17.29 -34.45
C GLY A 29 9.40 18.41 -33.67
N GLY A 30 10.17 19.25 -34.35
CA GLY A 30 10.89 20.41 -33.79
C GLY A 30 9.96 21.48 -33.23
N ALA A 31 9.26 21.18 -32.14
CA ALA A 31 8.52 22.16 -31.38
C ALA A 31 9.51 23.03 -30.60
N PRO A 32 9.40 24.38 -30.70
CA PRO A 32 10.32 25.29 -30.04
C PRO A 32 10.29 25.10 -28.51
N PHE A 33 11.49 25.18 -27.92
CA PHE A 33 11.77 25.15 -26.48
C PHE A 33 10.81 26.09 -25.72
N GLY A 34 9.77 25.55 -25.10
CA GLY A 34 8.85 26.36 -24.29
C GLY A 34 7.81 25.57 -23.50
N MET A 35 7.41 24.40 -23.99
CA MET A 35 6.59 23.46 -23.20
C MET A 35 7.05 22.05 -23.53
N ARG A 36 7.85 21.43 -22.65
CA ARG A 36 7.95 19.97 -22.65
C ARG A 36 6.53 19.47 -22.45
N GLN A 37 5.91 18.86 -23.47
CA GLN A 37 4.64 18.17 -23.30
C GLN A 37 4.81 17.25 -22.09
N GLN A 38 4.03 17.49 -21.03
CA GLN A 38 3.91 16.50 -19.96
C GLN A 38 3.53 15.18 -20.64
N GLN A 39 4.42 14.19 -20.57
CA GLN A 39 4.18 12.85 -21.10
C GLN A 39 2.81 12.38 -20.65
N GLN A 40 1.97 12.04 -21.62
CA GLN A 40 0.63 11.58 -21.31
C GLN A 40 0.72 10.13 -20.84
N VAL A 41 0.33 9.90 -19.59
CA VAL A 41 0.13 8.53 -19.12
C VAL A 41 -1.18 7.99 -19.69
N ALA A 42 -1.19 6.71 -20.06
CA ALA A 42 -2.35 5.98 -20.55
C ALA A 42 -3.29 5.58 -19.42
N ALA A 43 -2.75 5.27 -18.24
CA ALA A 43 -3.51 4.94 -17.05
C ALA A 43 -2.79 5.40 -15.80
N VAL A 44 -3.53 5.58 -14.71
CA VAL A 44 -3.01 5.78 -13.36
C VAL A 44 -3.40 4.58 -12.50
N ILE A 45 -2.40 3.98 -11.87
CA ILE A 45 -2.58 2.85 -10.95
C ILE A 45 -2.56 3.40 -9.52
N GLY A 46 -3.70 3.40 -8.85
CA GLY A 46 -3.84 3.66 -7.43
C GLY A 46 -3.55 2.41 -6.60
N SER A 47 -2.57 2.48 -5.70
CA SER A 47 -2.20 1.37 -4.82
C SER A 47 -2.12 1.81 -3.35
N ALA A 48 -2.68 1.00 -2.47
CA ALA A 48 -2.61 1.17 -1.02
C ALA A 48 -2.71 -0.18 -0.32
N ASN A 49 -1.82 -0.43 0.63
CA ASN A 49 -1.75 -1.68 1.39
C ASN A 49 -2.34 -1.57 2.80
N HIS A 50 -3.02 -0.46 3.09
CA HIS A 50 -3.78 -0.23 4.30
C HIS A 50 -5.22 0.18 3.96
N LYS A 51 -6.16 -0.24 4.80
CA LYS A 51 -7.61 -0.11 4.53
C LYS A 51 -8.03 1.33 4.24
N THR A 52 -7.56 2.28 5.04
CA THR A 52 -7.94 3.69 4.93
C THR A 52 -7.50 4.29 3.60
N GLY A 53 -6.28 3.96 3.14
CA GLY A 53 -5.75 4.41 1.86
C GLY A 53 -6.53 3.82 0.70
N SER A 54 -6.91 2.54 0.77
CA SER A 54 -7.77 1.94 -0.26
C SER A 54 -9.12 2.66 -0.36
N LYS A 55 -9.73 3.05 0.76
CA LYS A 55 -10.99 3.82 0.76
C LYS A 55 -10.83 5.21 0.15
N GLN A 56 -9.73 5.90 0.44
CA GLN A 56 -9.41 7.19 -0.16
C GLN A 56 -9.17 7.07 -1.66
N LEU A 57 -8.42 6.07 -2.12
CA LEU A 57 -8.19 5.81 -3.55
C LEU A 57 -9.49 5.53 -4.31
N VAL A 58 -10.42 4.80 -3.70
CA VAL A 58 -11.74 4.54 -4.31
C VAL A 58 -12.55 5.82 -4.42
N CYS A 59 -12.54 6.63 -3.36
CA CYS A 59 -13.24 7.91 -3.37
C CYS A 59 -12.62 8.86 -4.41
N LEU A 60 -11.29 8.95 -4.46
CA LEU A 60 -10.56 9.72 -5.47
C LEU A 60 -10.84 9.23 -6.88
N GLY A 61 -10.89 7.91 -7.11
CA GLY A 61 -11.28 7.33 -8.40
C GLY A 61 -12.66 7.82 -8.84
N LYS A 62 -13.66 7.78 -7.93
CA LYS A 62 -15.01 8.32 -8.21
C LYS A 62 -14.99 9.82 -8.49
N ALA A 63 -14.19 10.59 -7.76
CA ALA A 63 -14.02 12.02 -7.99
C ALA A 63 -13.40 12.31 -9.37
N ILE A 64 -12.42 11.51 -9.81
CA ILE A 64 -11.83 11.57 -11.15
C ILE A 64 -12.89 11.32 -12.22
N GLN A 65 -13.69 10.26 -12.08
CA GLN A 65 -14.76 9.97 -13.03
C GLN A 65 -15.79 11.11 -13.10
N ALA A 66 -16.17 11.68 -11.96
CA ALA A 66 -17.08 12.84 -11.92
C ALA A 66 -16.47 14.10 -12.55
N ALA A 67 -15.19 14.37 -12.30
CA ALA A 67 -14.50 15.57 -12.79
C ALA A 67 -14.20 15.53 -14.29
N VAL A 68 -13.86 14.34 -14.82
CA VAL A 68 -13.47 14.15 -16.23
C VAL A 68 -14.71 13.94 -17.14
N GLN A 69 -15.92 13.91 -16.57
CA GLN A 69 -17.23 13.97 -17.24
C GLN A 69 -17.41 12.99 -18.43
N THR A 70 -16.72 11.86 -18.45
CA THR A 70 -16.66 10.95 -19.61
C THR A 70 -16.44 9.48 -19.21
N ASN A 71 -16.39 8.57 -20.20
CA ASN A 71 -16.18 7.11 -20.11
C ASN A 71 -14.83 6.69 -19.50
N VAL A 72 -14.27 7.45 -18.54
CA VAL A 72 -13.10 7.02 -17.77
C VAL A 72 -13.49 5.74 -17.06
N THR A 73 -12.80 4.66 -17.44
CA THR A 73 -13.01 3.36 -16.82
C THR A 73 -12.32 3.38 -15.47
N ILE A 74 -13.09 3.39 -14.39
CA ILE A 74 -12.58 3.01 -13.07
C ILE A 74 -12.70 1.50 -12.96
N LYS A 75 -11.56 0.81 -12.85
CA LYS A 75 -11.57 -0.59 -12.43
C LYS A 75 -11.12 -0.68 -10.98
N ILE A 76 -11.85 -1.46 -10.21
CA ILE A 76 -11.51 -1.84 -8.85
C ILE A 76 -11.18 -3.33 -8.90
N ILE A 77 -9.92 -3.68 -8.62
CA ILE A 77 -9.45 -5.06 -8.71
C ILE A 77 -8.71 -5.42 -7.42
N SER A 78 -8.99 -6.60 -6.88
CA SER A 78 -8.36 -7.11 -5.65
C SER A 78 -7.01 -7.81 -5.84
N ASN A 79 -6.67 -8.24 -7.06
CA ASN A 79 -5.34 -8.72 -7.40
C ASN A 79 -5.04 -8.22 -8.80
N THR A 80 -4.14 -7.25 -8.93
CA THR A 80 -3.88 -6.58 -10.22
C THR A 80 -2.68 -7.17 -10.90
N THR A 81 -2.88 -7.88 -12.00
CA THR A 81 -1.81 -8.39 -12.86
C THR A 81 -1.29 -7.32 -13.82
N ALA A 82 -0.12 -7.55 -14.43
CA ALA A 82 0.37 -6.69 -15.51
C ALA A 82 -0.62 -6.64 -16.70
N SER A 83 -1.33 -7.74 -16.95
CA SER A 83 -2.38 -7.81 -17.97
C SER A 83 -3.57 -6.92 -17.62
N ASP A 84 -4.00 -6.86 -16.35
CA ASP A 84 -5.07 -5.97 -15.92
C ASP A 84 -4.68 -4.50 -16.12
N ALA A 85 -3.46 -4.14 -15.73
CA ALA A 85 -2.92 -2.80 -15.95
C ALA A 85 -2.80 -2.47 -17.44
N ALA A 86 -2.40 -3.43 -18.29
CA ALA A 86 -2.35 -3.25 -19.74
C ALA A 86 -3.73 -3.02 -20.34
N LEU A 87 -4.76 -3.77 -19.90
CA LEU A 87 -6.13 -3.59 -20.36
C LEU A 87 -6.68 -2.21 -19.99
N VAL A 88 -6.39 -1.72 -18.79
CA VAL A 88 -6.79 -0.37 -18.37
C VAL A 88 -6.02 0.70 -19.13
N ALA A 89 -4.71 0.50 -19.36
CA ALA A 89 -3.89 1.41 -20.16
C ALA A 89 -4.40 1.50 -21.61
N ALA A 90 -4.72 0.38 -22.25
CA ALA A 90 -5.28 0.36 -23.60
C ALA A 90 -6.59 1.16 -23.69
N ALA A 91 -7.45 1.07 -22.68
CA ALA A 91 -8.69 1.86 -22.62
C ALA A 91 -8.41 3.37 -22.51
N GLY A 92 -7.39 3.79 -21.76
CA GLY A 92 -7.04 5.20 -21.61
C GLY A 92 -6.21 5.80 -22.74
N GLN A 93 -5.44 4.99 -23.49
CA GLN A 93 -4.76 5.43 -24.72
C GLN A 93 -5.75 5.97 -25.77
N ALA A 94 -6.98 5.46 -25.77
CA ALA A 94 -8.04 5.95 -26.65
C ALA A 94 -8.52 7.38 -26.32
N THR A 95 -8.10 7.96 -25.19
CA THR A 95 -8.60 9.26 -24.70
C THR A 95 -7.47 10.19 -24.28
N LEU A 96 -7.01 11.04 -25.21
CA LEU A 96 -5.99 12.06 -24.97
C LEU A 96 -6.28 12.90 -23.72
N GLY A 97 -5.29 13.00 -22.83
CA GLY A 97 -5.34 13.76 -21.57
C GLY A 97 -6.33 13.24 -20.53
N ARG A 98 -6.83 12.01 -20.67
CA ARG A 98 -7.81 11.38 -19.78
C ARG A 98 -7.40 9.95 -19.45
N PRO A 99 -6.29 9.75 -18.70
CA PRO A 99 -5.88 8.40 -18.33
C PRO A 99 -6.99 7.67 -17.58
N SER A 100 -7.15 6.38 -17.90
CA SER A 100 -8.02 5.50 -17.10
C SER A 100 -7.45 5.31 -15.70
N PHE A 101 -8.31 4.96 -14.74
CA PHE A 101 -7.90 4.84 -13.34
C PHE A 101 -8.13 3.42 -12.83
N LEU A 102 -7.07 2.78 -12.34
CA LEU A 102 -7.11 1.44 -11.77
C LEU A 102 -6.85 1.51 -10.27
N VAL A 103 -7.84 1.14 -9.47
CA VAL A 103 -7.67 0.96 -8.02
C VAL A 103 -7.32 -0.49 -7.76
N THR A 104 -6.18 -0.69 -7.11
CA THR A 104 -5.73 -2.00 -6.63
C THR A 104 -6.05 -2.10 -5.15
N TYR A 105 -6.94 -3.04 -4.79
CA TYR A 105 -7.09 -3.49 -3.41
C TYR A 105 -6.05 -4.59 -3.22
N PHE A 106 -5.35 -4.60 -2.09
CA PHE A 106 -4.24 -5.52 -1.83
C PHE A 106 -2.98 -5.26 -2.65
N HIS A 107 -1.92 -5.99 -2.30
CA HIS A 107 -0.59 -5.85 -2.86
C HIS A 107 -0.71 -5.99 -4.38
N SER A 108 -0.18 -5.02 -5.13
CA SER A 108 -0.11 -5.15 -6.59
C SER A 108 0.60 -6.47 -6.93
N SER A 109 0.36 -7.09 -8.10
CA SER A 109 0.98 -8.39 -8.38
C SER A 109 2.51 -8.24 -8.46
N HIS A 110 3.18 -8.49 -7.35
CA HIS A 110 4.63 -8.63 -7.33
C HIS A 110 4.90 -10.12 -7.42
N GLU A 111 5.76 -10.49 -8.35
CA GLU A 111 6.30 -11.84 -8.36
C GLU A 111 7.50 -11.84 -7.42
N CYS A 112 7.48 -12.77 -6.48
CA CYS A 112 8.52 -12.86 -5.47
C CYS A 112 9.41 -14.07 -5.69
N TYR A 113 10.67 -13.93 -5.30
CA TYR A 113 11.74 -14.89 -5.47
C TYR A 113 12.47 -15.14 -4.15
N GLY A 114 13.00 -16.34 -4.01
CA GLY A 114 13.98 -16.69 -2.99
C GLY A 114 15.38 -16.67 -3.57
N VAL A 115 16.38 -16.61 -2.69
CA VAL A 115 17.80 -16.75 -3.05
C VAL A 115 18.31 -18.02 -2.40
N ALA A 116 18.85 -18.94 -3.19
CA ALA A 116 19.46 -20.16 -2.68
C ALA A 116 20.73 -19.81 -1.89
N ALA A 117 20.86 -20.34 -0.67
CA ALA A 117 21.93 -19.95 0.25
C ALA A 117 23.34 -20.26 -0.28
N GLU A 118 23.50 -21.39 -0.97
CA GLU A 118 24.79 -21.87 -1.46
C GLU A 118 25.15 -21.29 -2.84
N SER A 119 24.24 -21.34 -3.80
CA SER A 119 24.50 -20.89 -5.18
C SER A 119 24.28 -19.39 -5.40
N LYS A 120 23.59 -18.71 -4.47
CA LYS A 120 23.06 -17.34 -4.65
C LYS A 120 22.13 -17.18 -5.86
N GLU A 121 21.68 -18.28 -6.46
CA GLU A 121 20.72 -18.23 -7.56
C GLU A 121 19.33 -17.85 -7.07
N THR A 122 18.64 -17.03 -7.86
CA THR A 122 17.26 -16.63 -7.58
C THR A 122 16.29 -17.67 -8.13
N PHE A 123 15.25 -18.02 -7.37
CA PHE A 123 14.18 -18.91 -7.84
C PHE A 123 12.80 -18.34 -7.49
N LYS A 124 11.80 -18.64 -8.32
CA LYS A 124 10.43 -18.17 -8.09
C LYS A 124 9.81 -18.81 -6.85
N CYS A 125 9.25 -17.99 -5.97
CA CYS A 125 8.51 -18.49 -4.81
C CYS A 125 7.21 -19.16 -5.25
N ARG A 126 6.82 -20.23 -4.55
CA ARG A 126 5.59 -20.98 -4.85
C ARG A 126 4.33 -20.16 -4.68
N ARG A 127 4.31 -19.23 -3.72
CA ARG A 127 3.19 -18.33 -3.46
C ARG A 127 3.49 -16.94 -4.05
N PRO A 128 2.75 -16.50 -5.09
CA PRO A 128 2.91 -15.15 -5.64
C PRO A 128 2.68 -14.08 -4.57
N GLY A 129 3.43 -12.97 -4.62
CA GLY A 129 3.30 -11.85 -3.69
C GLY A 129 4.07 -11.98 -2.37
N PHE A 130 4.60 -13.17 -2.04
CA PHE A 130 5.32 -13.43 -0.80
C PHE A 130 6.76 -13.88 -1.09
N PRO A 131 7.77 -13.12 -0.62
CA PRO A 131 9.15 -13.60 -0.58
C PRO A 131 9.24 -14.94 0.14
N CYS A 132 10.28 -15.70 -0.16
CA CYS A 132 10.52 -16.99 0.46
C CYS A 132 12.00 -17.20 0.76
N THR A 133 12.27 -17.95 1.82
CA THR A 133 13.61 -18.40 2.21
C THR A 133 14.22 -19.30 1.13
N ALA A 134 15.52 -19.62 1.24
CA ALA A 134 16.20 -20.58 0.35
C ALA A 134 15.52 -21.95 0.27
N LYS A 135 14.75 -22.34 1.30
CA LYS A 135 13.97 -23.59 1.34
C LYS A 135 12.57 -23.46 0.70
N GLY A 136 12.23 -22.29 0.16
CA GLY A 136 10.94 -21.98 -0.44
C GLY A 136 9.83 -21.68 0.56
N ALA A 137 10.11 -21.62 1.87
CA ALA A 137 9.13 -21.23 2.89
C ALA A 137 8.88 -19.70 2.83
N PRO A 138 7.61 -19.23 2.89
CA PRO A 138 7.29 -17.80 2.91
C PRO A 138 8.04 -17.04 4.01
N SER A 139 8.39 -15.77 3.76
CA SER A 139 9.10 -14.93 4.72
C SER A 139 8.67 -13.47 4.67
N LEU A 140 8.76 -12.81 5.82
CA LEU A 140 8.70 -11.35 5.92
C LEU A 140 10.06 -10.78 5.46
N SER A 141 10.11 -10.28 4.23
CA SER A 141 11.33 -9.70 3.66
C SER A 141 11.03 -8.41 2.90
N LEU A 142 11.92 -7.42 3.02
CA LEU A 142 11.92 -6.21 2.20
C LEU A 142 12.52 -6.46 0.80
N GLU A 143 13.17 -7.60 0.61
CA GLU A 143 13.77 -8.00 -0.65
C GLU A 143 12.97 -9.14 -1.29
N GLY A 144 13.37 -9.52 -2.51
CA GLY A 144 12.87 -10.76 -3.10
C GLY A 144 11.55 -10.59 -3.85
N CYS A 145 11.24 -9.41 -4.39
CA CYS A 145 10.12 -9.26 -5.32
C CYS A 145 10.46 -8.31 -6.48
N TYR A 146 9.76 -8.48 -7.61
CA TYR A 146 9.75 -7.53 -8.70
C TYR A 146 8.32 -7.14 -9.06
N PHE A 147 8.22 -5.96 -9.66
CA PHE A 147 6.99 -5.41 -10.16
C PHE A 147 6.93 -5.56 -11.68
N SER A 148 5.80 -6.01 -12.18
CA SER A 148 5.52 -6.10 -13.60
C SER A 148 4.52 -5.00 -13.98
N LEU A 149 4.97 -4.03 -14.76
CA LEU A 149 4.14 -2.97 -15.32
C LEU A 149 3.96 -3.18 -16.83
N PRO A 150 2.84 -2.70 -17.41
CA PRO A 150 2.68 -2.70 -18.85
C PRO A 150 3.76 -1.81 -19.49
N THR A 151 4.11 -2.07 -20.75
CA THR A 151 5.04 -1.20 -21.49
C THR A 151 4.43 0.14 -21.89
N ALA A 152 3.11 0.30 -21.77
CA ALA A 152 2.46 1.58 -21.95
C ALA A 152 2.86 2.55 -20.81
N PRO A 153 2.99 3.86 -21.08
CA PRO A 153 3.24 4.85 -20.04
C PRO A 153 2.11 4.83 -19.00
N VAL A 154 2.40 4.41 -17.77
CA VAL A 154 1.45 4.42 -16.65
C VAL A 154 1.94 5.35 -15.56
N GLY A 155 1.02 6.11 -14.97
CA GLY A 155 1.23 6.79 -13.71
C GLY A 155 1.00 5.83 -12.55
N VAL A 156 1.71 6.04 -11.45
CA VAL A 156 1.47 5.31 -10.21
C VAL A 156 1.14 6.32 -9.11
N LEU A 157 0.08 6.04 -8.37
CA LEU A 157 -0.34 6.77 -7.19
C LEU A 157 -0.31 5.80 -6.01
N HIS A 158 0.70 5.91 -5.15
CA HIS A 158 0.90 5.00 -4.03
C HIS A 158 0.66 5.71 -2.69
N PHE A 159 -0.30 5.20 -1.92
CA PHE A 159 -0.59 5.69 -0.59
C PHE A 159 0.14 4.83 0.42
N VAL A 160 1.03 5.47 1.18
CA VAL A 160 1.75 4.89 2.29
C VAL A 160 1.23 5.46 3.60
N ARG A 161 1.45 4.74 4.69
CA ARG A 161 1.07 5.17 6.03
C ARG A 161 2.14 4.73 7.02
N ASP A 162 2.31 5.49 8.09
CA ASP A 162 3.18 5.12 9.21
C ASP A 162 2.84 3.69 9.69
N PRO A 163 3.81 2.74 9.68
CA PRO A 163 3.59 1.36 10.11
C PRO A 163 2.98 1.23 11.51
N TRP A 164 3.41 2.06 12.45
CA TRP A 164 2.91 2.04 13.83
C TRP A 164 1.44 2.46 13.87
N ASP A 165 1.08 3.46 13.07
CA ASP A 165 -0.31 3.94 12.94
C ASP A 165 -1.19 2.93 12.20
N VAL A 166 -0.63 2.19 11.23
CA VAL A 166 -1.35 1.10 10.56
C VAL A 166 -1.74 0.03 11.58
N VAL A 167 -0.81 -0.43 12.42
CA VAL A 167 -1.09 -1.49 13.40
C VAL A 167 -2.09 -1.02 14.45
N THR A 168 -1.85 0.14 15.06
CA THR A 168 -2.74 0.68 16.11
C THR A 168 -4.15 0.96 15.60
N SER A 169 -4.28 1.59 14.43
CA SER A 169 -5.60 1.84 13.84
C SER A 169 -6.32 0.58 13.41
N ALA A 170 -5.59 -0.46 12.99
CA ALA A 170 -6.20 -1.73 12.65
C ALA A 170 -6.66 -2.49 13.91
N TYR A 171 -5.91 -2.44 15.01
CA TYR A 171 -6.29 -3.04 16.29
C TYR A 171 -7.63 -2.49 16.76
N TRP A 172 -7.75 -1.17 16.89
CA TRP A 172 -8.99 -0.52 17.25
C TRP A 172 -10.13 -0.81 16.27
N TYR A 173 -9.82 -0.90 14.98
CA TYR A 173 -10.81 -1.22 13.96
C TYR A 173 -11.35 -2.64 14.10
N HIS A 174 -10.48 -3.65 14.28
CA HIS A 174 -10.88 -5.05 14.39
C HIS A 174 -11.52 -5.41 15.74
N GLN A 175 -11.41 -4.54 16.75
CA GLN A 175 -12.11 -4.69 18.02
C GLN A 175 -13.56 -4.15 18.02
N GLN A 176 -14.02 -3.51 16.95
CA GLN A 176 -15.36 -2.93 16.93
C GLN A 176 -16.46 -4.00 17.01
N GLN A 177 -17.59 -3.62 17.63
CA GLN A 177 -18.84 -4.39 17.62
C GLN A 177 -19.96 -3.53 16.99
N PRO A 178 -20.65 -4.01 15.95
CA PRO A 178 -20.39 -5.27 15.23
C PRO A 178 -19.06 -5.26 14.49
N ALA A 179 -18.53 -6.45 14.17
CA ALA A 179 -17.29 -6.57 13.41
C ALA A 179 -17.40 -5.84 12.05
N PRO A 180 -16.44 -4.99 11.69
CA PRO A 180 -16.58 -4.15 10.50
C PRO A 180 -16.35 -4.91 9.19
N GLU A 181 -15.81 -6.13 9.24
CA GLU A 181 -15.56 -7.01 8.09
C GLU A 181 -15.83 -8.47 8.42
N ALA A 182 -16.52 -9.19 7.53
CA ALA A 182 -16.94 -10.58 7.76
C ALA A 182 -15.77 -11.56 8.02
N TRP A 183 -14.56 -11.24 7.58
CA TRP A 183 -13.41 -12.11 7.82
C TRP A 183 -12.94 -12.07 9.29
N ILE A 184 -13.33 -11.05 10.06
CA ILE A 184 -13.00 -10.92 11.49
C ILE A 184 -13.77 -11.95 12.31
N ASP A 185 -14.96 -12.36 11.85
CA ASP A 185 -15.78 -13.38 12.48
C ASP A 185 -15.35 -14.82 12.13
N VAL A 186 -14.29 -14.99 11.32
CA VAL A 186 -13.72 -16.29 10.98
C VAL A 186 -12.95 -16.85 12.19
N PRO A 187 -13.01 -18.18 12.46
CA PRO A 187 -12.23 -18.81 13.52
C PRO A 187 -10.73 -18.48 13.47
N PHE A 188 -10.14 -18.21 14.64
CA PHE A 188 -8.74 -17.85 14.77
C PHE A 188 -7.82 -18.92 14.17
N SER A 189 -8.13 -20.21 14.31
CA SER A 189 -7.38 -21.30 13.68
C SER A 189 -7.18 -21.12 12.16
N LYS A 190 -8.22 -20.68 11.45
CA LYS A 190 -8.11 -20.38 10.00
C LYS A 190 -7.26 -19.14 9.76
N ARG A 191 -7.37 -18.12 10.61
CA ARG A 191 -6.58 -16.89 10.50
C ARG A 191 -5.10 -17.14 10.79
N ALA A 192 -4.78 -17.88 11.84
CA ALA A 192 -3.44 -18.31 12.18
C ALA A 192 -2.81 -19.11 11.03
N ALA A 193 -3.52 -20.10 10.47
CA ALA A 193 -3.05 -20.84 9.31
C ALA A 193 -2.73 -19.93 8.10
N ALA A 194 -3.58 -18.92 7.83
CA ALA A 194 -3.32 -17.95 6.78
C ALA A 194 -2.07 -17.10 7.06
N MET A 195 -1.91 -16.61 8.30
CA MET A 195 -0.74 -15.83 8.74
C MET A 195 0.57 -16.61 8.58
N LEU A 196 0.60 -17.87 9.02
CA LEU A 196 1.76 -18.75 8.85
C LEU A 196 2.11 -18.97 7.36
N ALA A 197 1.08 -19.18 6.53
CA ALA A 197 1.25 -19.33 5.10
C ALA A 197 1.71 -18.03 4.41
N GLU A 198 1.64 -16.89 5.08
CA GLU A 198 2.09 -15.56 4.64
C GLU A 198 3.46 -15.18 5.22
N GLY A 199 4.11 -16.09 5.94
CA GLY A 199 5.47 -15.93 6.46
C GLY A 199 5.56 -15.41 7.89
N VAL A 200 4.43 -15.31 8.61
CA VAL A 200 4.46 -15.03 10.05
C VAL A 200 5.11 -16.22 10.78
N PRO A 201 6.12 -16.00 11.65
CA PRO A 201 6.75 -17.08 12.40
C PRO A 201 5.76 -17.76 13.36
N GLU A 202 5.70 -19.09 13.36
CA GLU A 202 4.88 -19.85 14.31
C GLU A 202 5.31 -19.61 15.77
N ALA A 203 6.62 -19.46 16.00
CA ALA A 203 7.17 -19.16 17.31
C ALA A 203 6.64 -17.83 17.87
N ALA A 204 6.43 -16.82 17.02
CA ALA A 204 5.89 -15.53 17.45
C ALA A 204 4.44 -15.65 17.93
N LEU A 205 3.59 -16.41 17.24
CA LEU A 205 2.20 -16.64 17.69
C LEU A 205 2.14 -17.45 18.98
N LYS A 206 3.05 -18.42 19.15
CA LYS A 206 3.17 -19.19 20.39
C LYS A 206 3.69 -18.35 21.56
N ALA A 207 4.61 -17.42 21.31
CA ALA A 207 5.14 -16.52 22.35
C ALA A 207 4.06 -15.62 22.96
N LEU A 208 3.00 -15.32 22.21
CA LEU A 208 1.80 -14.62 22.70
C LEU A 208 0.89 -15.48 23.60
N GLY A 209 1.22 -16.77 23.82
CA GLY A 209 0.40 -17.68 24.61
C GLY A 209 -0.92 -18.08 23.94
N LEU A 210 -1.03 -17.92 22.62
CA LEU A 210 -2.27 -18.15 21.87
C LEU A 210 -2.42 -19.61 21.46
N ASP A 211 -3.63 -20.15 21.62
CA ASP A 211 -4.01 -21.43 21.01
C ASP A 211 -4.35 -21.24 19.53
N THR A 212 -3.42 -21.59 18.64
CA THR A 212 -3.61 -21.51 17.19
C THR A 212 -4.65 -22.50 16.65
N SER A 213 -5.22 -23.37 17.50
CA SER A 213 -6.35 -24.24 17.16
C SER A 213 -7.71 -23.70 17.62
N SER A 214 -7.74 -22.52 18.27
CA SER A 214 -8.96 -21.93 18.79
C SER A 214 -10.05 -21.78 17.72
N ALA A 215 -11.27 -22.15 18.10
CA ALA A 215 -12.49 -21.99 17.31
C ALA A 215 -13.15 -20.62 17.51
N GLU A 216 -12.73 -19.85 18.51
CA GLU A 216 -13.13 -18.46 18.74
C GLU A 216 -12.83 -17.62 17.50
N SER A 217 -13.70 -16.67 17.16
CA SER A 217 -13.45 -15.79 16.03
C SER A 217 -12.25 -14.88 16.30
N TYR A 218 -11.57 -14.44 15.25
CA TYR A 218 -10.44 -13.51 15.40
C TYR A 218 -10.81 -12.23 16.16
N GLY A 219 -11.99 -11.67 15.87
CA GLY A 219 -12.48 -10.47 16.55
C GLY A 219 -12.87 -10.68 18.01
N GLU A 220 -13.43 -11.85 18.37
CA GLU A 220 -13.70 -12.16 19.77
C GLU A 220 -12.39 -12.35 20.53
N LEU A 221 -11.44 -13.12 19.98
CA LEU A 221 -10.12 -13.30 20.57
C LEU A 221 -9.40 -11.96 20.80
N LEU A 222 -9.38 -11.07 19.80
CA LEU A 222 -8.78 -9.73 19.97
C LEU A 222 -9.43 -8.88 21.07
N ARG A 223 -10.70 -9.10 21.38
CA ARG A 223 -11.44 -8.37 22.43
C ARG A 223 -11.23 -8.97 23.81
N THR A 224 -10.91 -10.26 23.90
CA THR A 224 -10.73 -10.98 25.17
C THR A 224 -9.26 -10.99 25.66
N LEU A 225 -8.31 -10.81 24.75
CA LEU A 225 -6.88 -10.74 25.08
C LEU A 225 -6.52 -9.48 25.90
N PRO A 226 -5.49 -9.57 26.78
CA PRO A 226 -4.80 -8.39 27.29
C PRO A 226 -4.37 -7.47 26.14
N GLU A 227 -4.45 -6.17 26.37
CA GLU A 227 -4.33 -5.19 25.28
C GLU A 227 -2.95 -5.22 24.60
N ASP A 228 -1.89 -5.39 25.39
CA ASP A 228 -0.50 -5.56 24.94
C ASP A 228 -0.30 -6.82 24.07
N VAL A 229 -0.93 -7.94 24.45
CA VAL A 229 -0.93 -9.17 23.65
C VAL A 229 -1.76 -8.98 22.37
N GLY A 230 -2.92 -8.34 22.48
CA GLY A 230 -3.82 -8.08 21.36
C GLY A 230 -3.19 -7.20 20.27
N ILE A 231 -2.49 -6.14 20.66
CA ILE A 231 -1.80 -5.26 19.69
C ILE A 231 -0.61 -5.96 19.02
N GLN A 232 0.11 -6.84 19.73
CA GLN A 232 1.17 -7.66 19.13
C GLN A 232 0.61 -8.71 18.16
N LEU A 233 -0.51 -9.36 18.49
CA LEU A 233 -1.22 -10.24 17.55
C LEU A 233 -1.63 -9.47 16.28
N GLU A 234 -2.11 -8.25 16.46
CA GLU A 234 -2.50 -7.39 15.34
C GLU A 234 -1.30 -6.95 14.48
N PHE A 235 -0.14 -6.71 15.09
CA PHE A 235 1.10 -6.50 14.34
C PHE A 235 1.40 -7.69 13.44
N TRP A 236 1.42 -8.92 13.98
CA TRP A 236 1.72 -10.11 13.19
C TRP A 236 0.71 -10.33 12.06
N ARG A 237 -0.57 -10.02 12.31
CA ARG A 237 -1.62 -10.03 11.29
C ARG A 237 -1.38 -8.98 10.19
N SER A 238 -0.79 -7.84 10.54
CA SER A 238 -0.45 -6.74 9.64
C SER A 238 0.86 -6.92 8.88
N ALA A 239 1.81 -7.66 9.45
CA ALA A 239 3.19 -7.69 8.99
C ALA A 239 3.33 -8.00 7.50
N PRO A 240 2.67 -9.02 6.91
CA PRO A 240 2.78 -9.29 5.48
C PRO A 240 2.38 -8.08 4.60
N GLY A 241 1.31 -7.38 4.99
CA GLY A 241 0.82 -6.19 4.29
C GLY A 241 1.76 -4.98 4.43
N LEU A 242 2.32 -4.78 5.63
CA LEU A 242 3.32 -3.73 5.90
C LEU A 242 4.59 -3.92 5.07
N TYR A 243 5.10 -5.16 5.03
CA TYR A 243 6.25 -5.51 4.22
C TYR A 243 5.97 -5.32 2.72
N ALA A 244 4.78 -5.68 2.24
CA ALA A 244 4.40 -5.43 0.87
C ALA A 244 4.31 -3.92 0.54
N MET A 245 3.80 -3.12 1.47
CA MET A 245 3.75 -1.65 1.35
C MET A 245 5.15 -1.04 1.26
N ALA A 246 6.09 -1.50 2.09
CA ALA A 246 7.46 -1.02 2.06
C ALA A 246 8.18 -1.36 0.74
N ARG A 247 8.00 -2.58 0.22
CA ARG A 247 8.54 -2.97 -1.10
C ARG A 247 7.96 -2.09 -2.22
N GLN A 248 6.66 -1.81 -2.17
CA GLN A 248 6.00 -0.90 -3.11
C GLN A 248 6.54 0.52 -3.00
N ALA A 249 6.73 1.03 -1.79
CA ALA A 249 7.26 2.37 -1.58
C ALA A 249 8.66 2.52 -2.19
N GLN A 250 9.55 1.55 -1.93
CA GLN A 250 10.90 1.53 -2.48
C GLN A 250 10.91 1.46 -4.02
N PHE A 251 9.98 0.72 -4.61
CA PHE A 251 9.85 0.61 -6.05
C PHE A 251 9.26 1.87 -6.68
N PHE A 252 8.12 2.34 -6.16
CA PHE A 252 7.37 3.46 -6.72
C PHE A 252 8.02 4.81 -6.48
N GLU A 253 8.81 4.99 -5.41
CA GLU A 253 9.62 6.19 -5.19
C GLU A 253 10.49 6.50 -6.40
N ARG A 254 11.01 5.47 -7.06
CA ARG A 254 11.93 5.66 -8.19
C ARG A 254 11.21 5.63 -9.54
N HIS A 255 9.92 5.25 -9.58
CA HIS A 255 9.15 5.17 -10.81
C HIS A 255 8.93 6.57 -11.42
N PRO A 256 9.25 6.80 -12.71
CA PRO A 256 9.22 8.15 -13.32
C PRO A 256 7.83 8.80 -13.38
N GLY A 257 6.78 7.96 -13.43
CA GLY A 257 5.37 8.37 -13.32
C GLY A 257 4.78 8.24 -11.91
N GLY A 258 5.60 7.98 -10.89
CA GLY A 258 5.15 7.71 -9.52
C GLY A 258 4.88 8.99 -8.71
N ILE A 259 3.79 8.98 -7.96
CA ILE A 259 3.54 9.89 -6.83
C ILE A 259 3.34 9.00 -5.61
N GLN A 260 4.20 9.15 -4.61
CA GLN A 260 3.96 8.63 -3.28
C GLN A 260 3.28 9.70 -2.42
N LEU A 261 2.26 9.29 -1.67
CA LEU A 261 1.51 10.14 -0.75
C LEU A 261 1.49 9.48 0.62
N GLU A 262 1.86 10.25 1.62
CA GLU A 262 1.68 9.85 3.01
C GLU A 262 0.22 10.11 3.39
N TYR A 263 -0.38 9.14 4.09
CA TYR A 263 -1.74 9.27 4.58
C TYR A 263 -1.88 10.50 5.49
N GLU A 264 -0.87 10.74 6.33
CA GLU A 264 -0.79 11.86 7.27
C GLU A 264 -0.70 13.22 6.54
N GLU A 265 0.09 13.31 5.45
CA GLU A 265 0.13 14.48 4.55
C GLU A 265 -1.26 14.73 3.96
N LEU A 266 -1.92 13.68 3.47
CA LEU A 266 -3.23 13.80 2.84
C LEU A 266 -4.33 14.23 3.83
N GLN A 267 -4.23 13.84 5.10
CA GLN A 267 -5.18 14.26 6.15
C GLN A 267 -5.08 15.74 6.49
N THR A 268 -3.92 16.36 6.31
CA THR A 268 -3.66 17.76 6.69
C THR A 268 -3.60 18.71 5.50
N GLY A 269 -3.31 18.20 4.30
CA GLY A 269 -3.16 18.96 3.06
C GLY A 269 -3.93 18.37 1.89
N TRP A 270 -5.22 18.07 2.07
CA TRP A 270 -6.04 17.39 1.06
C TRP A 270 -6.04 18.11 -0.30
N ASP A 271 -6.34 19.41 -0.33
CA ASP A 271 -6.46 20.16 -1.57
C ASP A 271 -5.12 20.25 -2.32
N ASP A 272 -4.00 20.37 -1.60
CA ASP A 272 -2.65 20.41 -2.17
C ASP A 272 -2.27 19.06 -2.75
N ALA A 273 -2.52 17.96 -2.03
CA ALA A 273 -2.29 16.61 -2.51
C ALA A 273 -3.12 16.31 -3.76
N VAL A 274 -4.41 16.67 -3.75
CA VAL A 274 -5.29 16.48 -4.92
C VAL A 274 -4.86 17.36 -6.09
N THR A 275 -4.44 18.59 -5.84
CA THR A 275 -3.88 19.49 -6.87
C THR A 275 -2.62 18.90 -7.48
N ARG A 276 -1.72 18.32 -6.68
CA ARG A 276 -0.51 17.63 -7.14
C ARG A 276 -0.85 16.45 -8.06
N ILE A 277 -1.80 15.60 -7.66
CA ILE A 277 -2.27 14.46 -8.46
C ILE A 277 -2.88 14.94 -9.78
N ALA A 278 -3.81 15.90 -9.70
CA ALA A 278 -4.52 16.38 -10.87
C ALA A 278 -3.59 17.12 -11.83
N SER A 279 -2.67 17.95 -11.34
CA SER A 279 -1.70 18.66 -12.19
C SER A 279 -0.74 17.71 -12.89
N ARG A 280 -0.46 16.54 -12.30
CA ARG A 280 0.40 15.52 -12.90
C ARG A 280 -0.33 14.67 -13.94
N PHE A 281 -1.53 14.20 -13.63
CA PHE A 281 -2.20 13.17 -14.44
C PHE A 281 -3.44 13.67 -15.19
N TYR A 282 -4.07 14.75 -14.73
CA TYR A 282 -5.32 15.30 -15.24
C TYR A 282 -5.26 16.85 -15.38
N PRO A 283 -4.24 17.44 -16.03
CA PRO A 283 -3.95 18.87 -15.94
C PRO A 283 -5.08 19.78 -16.45
N ARG A 284 -5.96 19.27 -17.31
CA ARG A 284 -7.14 20.00 -17.81
C ARG A 284 -8.31 20.07 -16.82
N TYR A 285 -8.26 19.25 -15.77
CA TYR A 285 -9.38 19.01 -14.85
C TYR A 285 -9.02 19.35 -13.40
N VAL A 286 -7.93 20.09 -13.15
CA VAL A 286 -7.44 20.35 -11.78
C VAL A 286 -8.52 20.96 -10.90
N ALA A 287 -9.12 22.07 -11.32
CA ALA A 287 -10.16 22.76 -10.53
C ALA A 287 -11.40 21.88 -10.29
N GLN A 288 -11.85 21.14 -11.32
CA GLN A 288 -12.97 20.22 -11.20
C GLN A 288 -12.65 19.07 -10.26
N LEU A 289 -11.45 18.49 -10.35
CA LEU A 289 -11.04 17.33 -9.58
C LEU A 289 -10.85 17.68 -8.10
N VAL A 290 -10.23 18.84 -7.79
CA VAL A 290 -10.18 19.38 -6.42
C VAL A 290 -11.60 19.55 -5.86
N LYS A 291 -12.50 20.18 -6.62
CA LYS A 291 -13.90 20.37 -6.22
C LYS A 291 -14.61 19.05 -5.93
N GLN A 292 -14.51 18.05 -6.82
CA GLN A 292 -15.19 16.77 -6.66
C GLN A 292 -14.59 15.93 -5.53
N ALA A 293 -13.26 15.96 -5.38
CA ALA A 293 -12.54 15.23 -4.35
C ALA A 293 -12.78 15.78 -2.95
N LYS A 294 -13.32 17.00 -2.79
CA LYS A 294 -13.61 17.59 -1.48
C LYS A 294 -14.56 16.76 -0.62
N SER A 295 -15.41 15.95 -1.24
CA SER A 295 -16.29 14.99 -0.53
C SER A 295 -15.54 13.82 0.13
N CYS A 296 -14.32 13.55 -0.34
CA CYS A 296 -13.43 12.51 0.16
C CYS A 296 -12.53 13.00 1.31
N ASP A 297 -12.41 14.32 1.47
CA ASP A 297 -11.67 14.96 2.53
C ASP A 297 -12.39 14.76 3.87
N THR A 298 -11.79 13.95 4.74
CA THR A 298 -12.35 13.61 6.05
C THR A 298 -12.42 14.80 6.99
N SER A 299 -11.62 15.85 6.78
CA SER A 299 -11.69 17.07 7.60
C SER A 299 -12.97 17.86 7.36
N ASN A 300 -13.66 17.64 6.23
CA ASN A 300 -14.94 18.31 5.91
C ASN A 300 -16.15 17.46 6.28
N TRP A 301 -15.95 16.28 6.86
CA TRP A 301 -17.07 15.44 7.25
C TRP A 301 -17.74 16.02 8.49
N SER A 302 -19.08 15.96 8.53
CA SER A 302 -19.81 16.33 9.74
C SER A 302 -19.43 15.41 10.89
N LYS A 303 -19.65 15.89 12.12
CA LYS A 303 -19.41 15.10 13.33
C LYS A 303 -20.14 13.75 13.28
N GLU A 304 -21.41 13.75 12.83
CA GLU A 304 -22.23 12.55 12.71
C GLU A 304 -21.65 11.56 11.69
N LYS A 305 -21.12 12.06 10.57
CA LYS A 305 -20.47 11.23 9.54
C LYS A 305 -19.14 10.63 10.05
N LEU A 306 -18.38 11.38 10.84
CA LEU A 306 -17.15 10.89 11.48
C LEU A 306 -17.47 9.83 12.54
N GLU A 307 -18.51 10.04 13.34
CA GLU A 307 -18.96 9.12 14.38
C GLU A 307 -19.46 7.80 13.78
N SER A 308 -20.32 7.88 12.76
CA SER A 308 -20.89 6.71 12.05
C SER A 308 -19.90 6.00 11.11
N SER A 309 -18.72 6.58 10.86
CA SER A 309 -17.69 5.92 10.06
C SER A 309 -17.09 4.75 10.83
N ASN A 310 -17.22 3.52 10.34
CA ASN A 310 -16.57 2.37 10.98
C ASN A 310 -15.03 2.44 10.90
N HIS A 311 -14.43 3.33 10.11
CA HIS A 311 -12.97 3.50 10.08
C HIS A 311 -12.46 4.32 11.25
N VAL A 312 -11.30 3.94 11.77
CA VAL A 312 -10.60 4.68 12.82
C VAL A 312 -9.99 5.94 12.22
N THR A 313 -10.55 7.09 12.60
CA THR A 313 -10.07 8.43 12.26
C THR A 313 -9.35 9.05 13.45
N THR A 314 -8.57 10.10 13.21
CA THR A 314 -7.76 10.82 14.22
C THR A 314 -8.53 11.38 15.41
N GLY A 315 -9.87 11.32 15.42
CA GLY A 315 -10.71 11.77 16.53
C GLY A 315 -11.37 10.67 17.38
N LYS A 316 -11.22 9.38 17.03
CA LYS A 316 -11.91 8.28 17.75
C LYS A 316 -11.19 7.81 19.02
N HIS A 317 -9.87 8.02 19.08
CA HIS A 317 -9.03 7.62 20.20
C HIS A 317 -8.10 8.76 20.58
N SER A 318 -7.71 8.82 21.85
CA SER A 318 -6.81 9.86 22.33
C SER A 318 -5.38 9.62 21.83
N GLY A 319 -4.56 10.68 21.79
CA GLY A 319 -3.12 10.54 21.52
C GLY A 319 -2.41 9.71 22.60
N GLU A 320 -2.90 9.73 23.84
CA GLU A 320 -2.37 8.93 24.95
C GLU A 320 -2.61 7.42 24.73
N ASP A 321 -3.82 7.04 24.30
CA ASP A 321 -4.12 5.64 23.95
C ASP A 321 -3.24 5.15 22.81
N LYS A 322 -3.02 5.99 21.79
CA LYS A 322 -2.11 5.69 20.69
C LYS A 322 -0.70 5.40 21.20
N LEU A 323 -0.15 6.31 22.01
CA LEU A 323 1.21 6.18 22.53
C LEU A 323 1.36 4.95 23.44
N ARG A 324 0.33 4.64 24.23
CA ARG A 324 0.30 3.46 25.09
C ARG A 324 0.37 2.15 24.29
N LEU A 325 -0.42 2.03 23.22
CA LEU A 325 -0.36 0.87 22.32
C LEU A 325 0.98 0.77 21.57
N GLN A 326 1.52 1.90 21.09
CA GLN A 326 2.83 1.91 20.42
C GLN A 326 3.95 1.55 21.39
N ALA A 327 3.87 1.96 22.66
CA ALA A 327 4.80 1.54 23.68
C ALA A 327 4.72 0.01 23.93
N ALA A 328 3.53 -0.58 23.93
CA ALA A 328 3.37 -2.04 24.05
C ALA A 328 3.97 -2.81 22.85
N LEU A 329 3.86 -2.26 21.64
CA LEU A 329 4.56 -2.80 20.45
C LEU A 329 6.08 -2.71 20.58
N ALA A 330 6.59 -1.60 21.12
CA ALA A 330 8.02 -1.36 21.27
C ALA A 330 8.68 -2.18 22.41
N GLN A 331 7.89 -2.77 23.32
CA GLN A 331 8.41 -3.64 24.38
C GLN A 331 8.88 -5.00 23.86
N ASP A 332 8.29 -5.49 22.76
CA ASP A 332 8.75 -6.68 22.07
C ASP A 332 9.82 -6.29 21.03
N ALA A 333 11.06 -6.70 21.27
CA ALA A 333 12.20 -6.35 20.42
C ALA A 333 12.10 -6.92 19.00
N GLU A 334 11.44 -8.07 18.80
CA GLU A 334 11.22 -8.64 17.47
C GLU A 334 10.20 -7.79 16.69
N VAL A 335 9.07 -7.46 17.32
CA VAL A 335 8.03 -6.59 16.75
C VAL A 335 8.58 -5.21 16.43
N GLN A 336 9.30 -4.58 17.37
CA GLN A 336 9.96 -3.31 17.19
C GLN A 336 10.94 -3.35 16.00
N GLY A 337 11.80 -4.36 15.93
CA GLY A 337 12.77 -4.52 14.86
C GLY A 337 12.12 -4.58 13.47
N HIS A 338 11.01 -5.33 13.35
CA HIS A 338 10.23 -5.38 12.11
C HIS A 338 9.59 -4.02 11.75
N LEU A 339 8.95 -3.34 12.70
CA LEU A 339 8.33 -2.03 12.47
C LEU A 339 9.37 -0.98 12.06
N CYS A 340 10.53 -0.98 12.71
CA CYS A 340 11.63 -0.08 12.38
C CYS A 340 12.22 -0.34 11.00
N ALA A 341 12.39 -1.61 10.61
CA ALA A 341 12.84 -1.95 9.26
C ALA A 341 11.85 -1.46 8.18
N VAL A 342 10.55 -1.65 8.39
CA VAL A 342 9.50 -1.19 7.46
C VAL A 342 9.45 0.35 7.42
N CYS A 343 9.54 1.03 8.57
CA CYS A 343 9.63 2.50 8.64
C CYS A 343 10.80 3.03 7.83
N ALA A 344 12.00 2.48 8.05
CA ALA A 344 13.21 2.90 7.36
C ALA A 344 13.09 2.72 5.84
N ALA A 345 12.53 1.59 5.39
CA ALA A 345 12.30 1.31 3.98
C ALA A 345 11.35 2.31 3.30
N MET A 346 10.39 2.85 4.05
CA MET A 346 9.42 3.84 3.55
C MET A 346 9.81 5.29 3.84
N ARG A 347 10.93 5.52 4.55
CA ARG A 347 11.42 6.83 5.00
C ARG A 347 10.49 7.58 5.96
N TYR A 348 9.72 6.84 6.78
CA TYR A 348 8.96 7.44 7.87
C TYR A 348 9.85 7.81 9.05
N GLY A 349 9.57 8.96 9.68
CA GLY A 349 10.21 9.41 10.91
C GLY A 349 9.71 8.63 12.12
N CYS A 350 10.24 7.43 12.35
CA CYS A 350 9.87 6.57 13.47
C CYS A 350 10.86 6.68 14.65
N GLU A 351 11.51 7.83 14.84
CA GLU A 351 12.57 8.04 15.84
C GLU A 351 12.11 7.85 17.29
N ALA A 352 10.83 8.06 17.56
CA ALA A 352 10.25 7.84 18.88
C ALA A 352 10.42 6.38 19.36
N TRP A 353 10.47 5.44 18.42
CA TRP A 353 10.47 4.01 18.71
C TRP A 353 11.67 3.26 18.14
N CYS A 354 12.44 3.86 17.23
CA CYS A 354 13.54 3.19 16.53
C CYS A 354 14.88 3.81 16.90
N ARG A 355 15.85 2.99 17.31
CA ARG A 355 17.22 3.47 17.57
C ARG A 355 17.92 3.78 16.25
N ASP A 356 18.88 4.71 16.26
CA ASP A 356 19.64 5.08 15.06
C ASP A 356 20.37 3.91 14.39
N GLY A 357 20.68 2.84 15.13
CA GLY A 357 21.28 1.61 14.62
C GLY A 357 20.32 0.63 13.95
N GLU A 358 19.01 0.75 14.19
CA GLU A 358 17.97 -0.18 13.70
C GLU A 358 17.39 0.24 12.35
N ARG A 359 17.85 1.38 11.80
CA ARG A 359 17.41 1.91 10.49
C ARG A 359 18.15 1.29 9.30
N ARG A 360 18.99 0.26 9.52
CA ARG A 360 19.97 -0.20 8.52
C ARG A 360 19.54 -1.41 7.73
#